data_AF-A0A9E0SYX2-F1
#
_entry.id   AF-A0A9E0SYX2-F1
#
_cell.length_a   1.000
_cell.length_b   1.000
_cell.length_c   1.000
_cell.angle_alpha   90.00
_cell.angle_beta   90.00
_cell.angle_gamma   90.00
#
_symmetry.space_group_name_H-M   'P 1'
#
loop_
_entity.id
_entity.type
_entity.pdbx_description
1 polymer ?
#
loop_
_entity_poly.entity_id
_entity_poly.type
_entity_poly.pdbx_seq_one_letter_code
_entity_poly.pdbx_strand_id
1 'polypeptide(L)'
;MNLEEAVQRHAEWKLKFRAAIAKKEQMDAATIGKDNCCVVGVWLYGDGKARWGSRPEFQRAMDKHTAFHSEAGKVASLINAGKYAVAEAALGSGTSYASASGAVGVALIALKKAVAL
;
A
#
# COMPACT_ATOMS: atom_id res chain seq x y z
N MET A 1 7.36 14.90 -2.05
CA MET A 1 6.23 14.14 -2.62
C MET A 1 4.94 14.86 -2.26
N ASN A 2 3.99 14.98 -3.20
CA ASN A 2 2.64 15.48 -2.93
C ASN A 2 1.62 14.31 -2.86
N LEU A 3 0.38 14.61 -2.45
CA LEU A 3 -0.65 13.57 -2.28
C LEU A 3 -1.12 12.92 -3.60
N GLU A 4 -0.95 13.58 -4.74
CA GLU A 4 -1.27 12.99 -6.05
C GLU A 4 -0.29 11.90 -6.42
N GLU A 5 1.01 12.19 -6.26
CA GLU A 5 2.09 11.23 -6.43
C GLU A 5 1.90 10.02 -5.50
N ALA A 6 1.45 10.24 -4.26
CA ALA A 6 1.19 9.16 -3.31
C ALA A 6 0.08 8.20 -3.78
N VAL A 7 -1.04 8.73 -4.30
CA VAL A 7 -2.15 7.92 -4.83
C VAL A 7 -1.70 7.12 -6.06
N GLN A 8 -1.00 7.76 -7.00
CA GLN A 8 -0.55 7.11 -8.22
C GLN A 8 0.42 5.95 -7.95
N ARG A 9 1.44 6.20 -7.12
CA ARG A 9 2.45 5.17 -6.77
C ARG A 9 1.83 4.00 -6.02
N HIS A 10 0.76 4.24 -5.26
CA HIS A 10 0.06 3.18 -4.56
C HIS A 10 -0.70 2.26 -5.53
N ALA A 11 -1.34 2.83 -6.56
CA ALA A 11 -2.09 2.06 -7.55
C ALA A 11 -1.21 1.06 -8.35
N GLU A 12 0.10 1.28 -8.41
CA GLU A 12 1.05 0.43 -9.14
C GLU A 12 1.34 -0.92 -8.47
N TRP A 13 1.06 -1.09 -7.18
CA TRP A 13 1.46 -2.31 -6.44
C TRP A 13 0.88 -3.59 -7.02
N LYS A 14 -0.39 -3.56 -7.45
CA LYS A 14 -1.03 -4.73 -8.05
C LYS A 14 -0.31 -5.16 -9.34
N LEU A 15 0.13 -4.20 -10.14
CA LEU A 15 0.90 -4.48 -11.36
C LEU A 15 2.27 -5.07 -11.02
N LYS A 16 2.96 -4.54 -9.99
CA LYS A 16 4.25 -5.06 -9.52
C LYS A 16 4.15 -6.52 -9.08
N PHE A 17 3.13 -6.88 -8.29
CA PHE A 17 2.92 -8.27 -7.87
C PHE A 17 2.64 -9.20 -9.05
N ARG A 18 1.78 -8.78 -9.99
CA ARG A 18 1.51 -9.57 -11.21
C ARG A 18 2.76 -9.79 -12.06
N ALA A 19 3.59 -8.75 -12.21
CA ALA A 19 4.84 -8.86 -12.93
C ALA A 19 5.79 -9.85 -12.24
N ALA A 20 5.91 -9.80 -10.91
CA ALA A 20 6.74 -10.73 -10.15
C ALA A 20 6.22 -12.18 -10.23
N ILE A 21 4.90 -12.38 -10.17
CA ILE A 21 4.24 -13.69 -10.39
C ILE A 21 4.60 -14.24 -11.78
N ALA A 22 4.44 -13.43 -12.83
CA ALA A 22 4.70 -13.84 -14.21
C ALA A 22 6.18 -14.17 -14.44
N LYS A 23 7.09 -13.36 -13.87
CA LYS A 23 8.54 -13.55 -13.99
C LYS A 23 9.10 -14.59 -13.01
N LYS A 24 8.29 -15.09 -12.07
CA LYS A 24 8.74 -15.93 -10.95
C LYS A 24 9.88 -15.29 -10.15
N GLU A 25 9.79 -13.97 -10.01
CA GLU A 25 10.81 -13.14 -9.36
C GLU A 25 10.58 -13.07 -7.86
N GLN A 26 11.65 -13.14 -7.08
CA GLN A 26 11.58 -12.94 -5.63
C GLN A 26 11.40 -11.46 -5.31
N MET A 27 10.69 -11.18 -4.22
CA MET A 27 10.46 -9.83 -3.73
C MET A 27 10.96 -9.69 -2.30
N ASP A 28 11.39 -8.50 -1.89
CA ASP A 28 11.73 -8.24 -0.48
C ASP A 28 10.46 -8.11 0.37
N ALA A 29 9.89 -9.26 0.75
CA ALA A 29 8.65 -9.35 1.52
C ALA A 29 8.76 -8.65 2.89
N ALA A 30 9.96 -8.65 3.49
CA ALA A 30 10.20 -8.01 4.78
C ALA A 30 10.10 -6.49 4.68
N THR A 31 10.64 -5.89 3.62
CA THR A 31 10.51 -4.46 3.36
C THR A 31 9.13 -4.09 2.85
N ILE A 32 8.53 -4.92 1.98
CA ILE A 32 7.17 -4.70 1.47
C ILE A 32 6.13 -4.75 2.59
N GLY A 33 6.33 -5.61 3.60
CA GLY A 33 5.46 -5.71 4.77
C GLY A 33 5.48 -4.47 5.67
N LYS A 34 6.54 -3.65 5.59
CA LYS A 34 6.71 -2.45 6.40
C LYS A 34 6.02 -1.26 5.74
N ASP A 35 5.21 -0.58 6.53
CA ASP A 35 4.42 0.57 6.12
C ASP A 35 5.20 1.90 6.16
N ASN A 36 6.49 1.87 6.50
CA ASN A 36 7.37 3.04 6.54
C ASN A 36 8.53 2.97 5.55
N CYS A 37 8.66 1.91 4.76
CA CYS A 37 9.76 1.73 3.81
C CYS A 37 9.41 2.16 2.38
N CYS A 38 8.12 2.22 2.02
CA CYS A 38 7.71 2.73 0.72
C CYS A 38 7.72 4.27 0.73
N VAL A 39 7.79 4.90 -0.45
CA VAL A 39 7.85 6.37 -0.56
C VAL A 39 6.67 7.05 0.16
N VAL A 40 5.47 6.46 0.10
CA VAL A 40 4.27 6.96 0.80
C VAL A 40 4.41 6.82 2.31
N GLY A 41 4.92 5.68 2.77
CA GLY A 41 5.24 5.43 4.17
C GLY A 41 6.25 6.42 4.72
N VAL A 42 7.39 6.60 4.04
CA VAL A 42 8.42 7.59 4.43
C VAL A 42 7.80 8.98 4.58
N TRP A 43 6.92 9.36 3.65
CA TRP A 43 6.22 10.64 3.72
C TRP A 43 5.21 10.72 4.87
N LEU A 44 4.40 9.69 5.08
CA LEU A 44 3.44 9.61 6.19
C LEU A 44 4.16 9.69 7.54
N TYR A 45 5.26 8.97 7.71
CA TYR A 45 6.00 8.98 8.98
C TYR A 45 6.86 10.24 9.18
N GLY A 46 7.15 10.99 8.12
CA GLY A 46 7.91 12.25 8.14
C GLY A 46 7.03 13.49 7.97
N ASP A 47 7.23 14.20 6.86
CA ASP A 47 6.59 15.50 6.57
C ASP A 47 5.07 15.49 6.70
N GLY A 48 4.41 14.40 6.29
CA GLY A 48 2.96 14.28 6.39
C GLY A 48 2.48 14.36 7.84
N LYS A 49 3.15 13.63 8.74
CA LYS A 49 2.86 13.66 10.18
C LYS A 49 3.18 15.01 10.79
N ALA A 50 4.28 15.65 10.40
CA ALA A 50 4.64 16.98 10.89
C ALA A 50 3.59 18.04 10.54
N ARG A 51 2.98 17.96 9.35
CA ARG A 51 1.99 18.95 8.88
C ARG A 51 0.56 18.64 9.32
N TRP A 52 0.18 17.37 9.29
CA TRP A 52 -1.22 16.95 9.38
C TRP A 52 -1.47 15.84 10.41
N GLY A 53 -0.48 15.50 11.24
CA GLY A 53 -0.56 14.40 12.22
C GLY A 53 -1.75 14.47 13.19
N SER A 54 -2.26 15.67 13.48
CA SER A 54 -3.44 15.87 14.33
C SER A 54 -4.78 15.71 13.61
N ARG A 55 -4.79 15.58 12.28
CA ARG A 55 -6.02 15.44 11.49
C ARG A 55 -6.54 14.00 11.57
N PRO A 56 -7.84 13.79 11.81
CA PRO A 56 -8.40 12.43 11.84
C PRO A 56 -8.29 11.72 10.47
N GLU A 57 -8.32 12.45 9.37
CA GLU A 57 -8.11 11.92 8.01
C GLU A 57 -6.68 11.41 7.83
N PHE A 58 -5.71 12.07 8.47
CA PHE A 58 -4.31 11.65 8.42
C PHE A 58 -4.10 10.35 9.20
N GLN A 59 -4.63 10.26 10.42
CA GLN A 59 -4.56 9.01 11.20
C GLN A 59 -5.22 7.86 10.46
N ARG A 60 -6.38 8.10 9.82
CA ARG A 60 -7.04 7.11 8.98
C ARG A 60 -6.18 6.68 7.79
N ALA A 61 -5.48 7.61 7.13
CA ALA A 61 -4.57 7.29 6.03
C ALA A 61 -3.41 6.41 6.52
N MET A 62 -2.82 6.71 7.68
CA MET A 62 -1.81 5.86 8.30
C MET A 62 -2.35 4.45 8.57
N ASP A 63 -3.48 4.32 9.25
CA ASP A 63 -4.05 3.01 9.61
C ASP A 63 -4.33 2.14 8.37
N LYS A 64 -4.88 2.75 7.31
CA LYS A 64 -5.14 2.04 6.05
C LYS A 64 -3.86 1.70 5.30
N HIS A 65 -2.83 2.54 5.39
CA HIS A 65 -1.51 2.25 4.82
C HIS A 65 -0.84 1.07 5.51
N THR A 66 -0.88 1.00 6.84
CA THR A 66 -0.36 -0.13 7.62
C THR A 66 -1.09 -1.43 7.27
N ALA A 67 -2.42 -1.40 7.20
CA ALA A 67 -3.23 -2.56 6.82
C ALA A 67 -2.90 -3.06 5.41
N PHE A 68 -2.73 -2.15 4.45
CA PHE A 68 -2.30 -2.51 3.10
C PHE A 68 -0.95 -3.22 3.09
N HIS A 69 0.06 -2.65 3.76
CA HIS A 69 1.41 -3.22 3.71
C HIS A 69 1.49 -4.59 4.39
N SER A 70 0.68 -4.84 5.42
CA SER A 70 0.51 -6.18 5.98
C SER A 70 0.02 -7.20 4.95
N GLU A 71 -1.02 -6.87 4.16
CA GLU A 71 -1.51 -7.75 3.09
C GLU A 71 -0.52 -7.86 1.92
N ALA A 72 0.14 -6.77 1.56
CA ALA A 72 1.17 -6.75 0.53
C ALA A 72 2.35 -7.67 0.86
N GLY A 73 2.79 -7.69 2.14
CA GLY A 73 3.83 -8.60 2.63
C GLY A 73 3.42 -10.07 2.55
N LYS A 74 2.14 -10.38 2.78
CA LYS A 74 1.60 -11.74 2.62
C LYS A 74 1.65 -12.18 1.16
N VAL A 75 1.23 -11.31 0.23
CA VAL A 75 1.31 -11.60 -1.22
C VAL A 75 2.75 -11.83 -1.65
N ALA A 76 3.68 -10.96 -1.25
CA ALA A 76 5.11 -11.12 -1.54
C ALA A 76 5.66 -12.46 -1.01
N SER A 77 5.25 -12.87 0.20
CA SER A 77 5.64 -14.15 0.78
C SER A 77 5.10 -15.35 -0.02
N LEU A 78 3.87 -15.27 -0.54
CA LEU A 78 3.30 -16.31 -1.42
C LEU A 78 4.09 -16.43 -2.73
N ILE A 79 4.49 -15.31 -3.32
CA ILE A 79 5.34 -15.27 -4.52
C ILE A 79 6.68 -15.95 -4.23
N ASN A 80 7.34 -15.55 -3.14
CA ASN A 80 8.64 -16.09 -2.76
C ASN A 80 8.60 -17.61 -2.49
N ALA A 81 7.49 -18.10 -1.94
CA ALA A 81 7.25 -19.53 -1.72
C ALA A 81 6.88 -20.32 -3.00
N GLY A 82 6.89 -19.68 -4.18
CA GLY A 82 6.52 -20.32 -5.45
C GLY A 82 5.03 -20.61 -5.59
N LYS A 83 4.18 -20.09 -4.70
CA LYS A 83 2.72 -20.31 -4.69
C LYS A 83 2.00 -19.35 -5.62
N TYR A 84 2.41 -19.29 -6.88
CA TYR A 84 1.97 -18.28 -7.84
C TYR A 84 0.46 -18.22 -8.07
N ALA A 85 -0.21 -19.37 -8.18
CA ALA A 85 -1.67 -19.42 -8.34
C ALA A 85 -2.41 -18.84 -7.11
N VAL A 86 -1.89 -19.10 -5.90
CA VAL A 86 -2.43 -18.56 -4.65
C VAL A 86 -2.17 -17.06 -4.56
N ALA A 87 -0.97 -16.62 -4.97
CA ALA A 87 -0.62 -15.19 -5.00
C ALA A 87 -1.52 -14.41 -5.99
N GLU A 88 -1.79 -14.93 -7.19
CA GLU A 88 -2.68 -14.26 -8.14
C GLU A 88 -4.13 -14.21 -7.62
N ALA A 89 -4.62 -15.31 -7.03
CA ALA A 89 -5.94 -15.34 -6.40
C ALA A 89 -6.05 -14.30 -5.27
N ALA A 90 -5.00 -14.13 -4.46
CA ALA A 90 -4.95 -13.13 -3.40
C ALA A 90 -5.03 -11.67 -3.90
N LEU A 91 -4.71 -11.40 -5.18
CA LEU A 91 -4.86 -10.09 -5.81
C LEU A 91 -6.26 -9.84 -6.40
N GLY A 92 -7.13 -10.86 -6.38
CA GLY A 92 -8.48 -10.83 -6.93
C GLY A 92 -9.43 -9.90 -6.18
N SER A 93 -10.54 -9.55 -6.82
CA SER A 93 -11.61 -8.78 -6.18
C SER A 93 -12.20 -9.55 -4.99
N GLY A 94 -12.64 -8.83 -3.95
CA GLY A 94 -13.22 -9.43 -2.73
C GLY A 94 -12.21 -10.00 -1.74
N THR A 95 -10.90 -9.91 -2.02
CA THR A 95 -9.83 -10.35 -1.11
C THR A 95 -9.45 -9.28 -0.09
N SER A 96 -8.76 -9.68 0.98
CA SER A 96 -8.19 -8.76 1.97
C SER A 96 -7.23 -7.74 1.33
N TYR A 97 -6.38 -8.18 0.39
CA TYR A 97 -5.49 -7.29 -0.36
C TYR A 97 -6.28 -6.26 -1.16
N ALA A 98 -7.29 -6.68 -1.94
CA ALA A 98 -8.07 -5.77 -2.76
C ALA A 98 -8.85 -4.74 -1.91
N SER A 99 -9.41 -5.18 -0.78
CA SER A 99 -10.08 -4.31 0.19
C SER A 99 -9.11 -3.29 0.79
N ALA A 100 -7.94 -3.73 1.25
CA ALA A 100 -6.93 -2.85 1.84
C ALA A 100 -6.36 -1.85 0.83
N SER A 101 -6.09 -2.29 -0.40
CA SER A 101 -5.59 -1.46 -1.50
C SER A 101 -6.60 -0.38 -1.92
N GLY A 102 -7.89 -0.72 -1.98
CA GLY A 102 -8.95 0.27 -2.21
C GLY A 102 -9.07 1.26 -1.04
N ALA A 103 -9.05 0.76 0.20
CA ALA A 103 -9.26 1.58 1.40
C ALA A 103 -8.19 2.66 1.59
N VAL A 104 -6.92 2.35 1.34
CA VAL A 104 -5.84 3.35 1.43
C VAL A 104 -5.92 4.39 0.32
N GLY A 105 -6.30 4.02 -0.91
CA GLY A 105 -6.57 4.99 -1.98
C GLY A 105 -7.66 5.99 -1.60
N VAL A 106 -8.78 5.49 -1.05
CA VAL A 106 -9.87 6.34 -0.53
C VAL A 106 -9.39 7.23 0.60
N ALA A 107 -8.60 6.72 1.55
CA ALA A 107 -8.11 7.49 2.68
C ALA A 107 -7.14 8.61 2.25
N LEU A 108 -6.24 8.35 1.29
CA LEU A 108 -5.33 9.36 0.74
C LEU A 108 -6.09 10.47 0.00
N ILE A 109 -7.14 10.11 -0.76
CA ILE A 109 -8.02 11.09 -1.42
C ILE A 109 -8.79 11.93 -0.39
N ALA A 110 -9.29 11.32 0.68
CA ALA A 110 -9.98 12.03 1.76
C ALA A 110 -9.04 13.02 2.46
N LEU A 111 -7.81 12.59 2.79
CA LEU A 111 -6.78 13.46 3.35
C LEU A 111 -6.48 14.63 2.40
N LYS A 112 -6.31 14.36 1.10
CA LYS A 112 -6.08 15.42 0.09
C LYS A 112 -7.18 16.46 0.11
N LYS A 113 -8.45 16.04 0.15
CA LYS A 113 -9.59 16.97 0.21
C LYS A 113 -9.60 17.80 1.51
N ALA A 114 -9.26 17.18 2.64
CA ALA A 114 -9.28 17.82 3.95
C ALA A 114 -8.16 18.86 4.15
N VAL A 115 -7.05 18.76 3.42
CA VAL A 115 -5.88 19.66 3.55
C VAL A 115 -5.73 20.63 2.38
N ALA A 116 -6.61 20.55 1.37
CA ALA A 116 -6.70 21.49 0.26
C ALA A 116 -7.62 22.69 0.56
N LEU A 117 -8.30 22.66 1.71
CA LEU A 117 -9.05 23.78 2.32
C LEU A 117 -8.20 24.42 3.41
#